data_AF-A0A929ASY1-F1
#
_entry.id   AF-A0A929ASY1-F1
#
_cell.length_a   1.000
_cell.length_b   1.000
_cell.length_c   1.000
_cell.angle_alpha   90.00
_cell.angle_beta   90.00
_cell.angle_gamma   90.00
#
_symmetry.space_group_name_H-M   'P 1'
#
loop_
_entity.id
_entity.type
_entity.pdbx_description
1 polymer ?
#
loop_
_entity_poly.entity_id
_entity_poly.type
_entity_poly.pdbx_seq_one_letter_code
_entity_poly.pdbx_strand_id
1 'polypeptide(L)' 'MTWKGIAPIVHHVETIYDKGIKVLPTELEQYHPFWQRSEALPKWDITIVPG' A
#
# COMPACT_ATOMS: atom_id res chain seq x y z
N MET A 1 -8.68 -21.71 -9.49
CA MET A 1 -8.34 -20.28 -9.67
C MET A 1 -6.84 -20.18 -9.83
N THR A 2 -6.36 -19.88 -11.03
CA THR A 2 -4.93 -19.81 -11.37
C THR A 2 -4.68 -18.47 -12.04
N TRP A 3 -3.75 -17.67 -11.53
CA TRP A 3 -3.38 -16.41 -12.16
C TRP A 3 -2.15 -16.63 -13.04
N LYS A 4 -2.25 -16.33 -14.34
CA LYS A 4 -1.21 -16.61 -15.34
C LYS A 4 -0.65 -18.04 -15.30
N GLY A 5 -1.53 -19.03 -15.03
CA GLY A 5 -1.13 -20.44 -14.93
C GLY A 5 -0.40 -20.82 -13.64
N ILE A 6 -0.21 -19.87 -12.71
CA ILE A 6 0.41 -20.10 -11.41
C ILE A 6 -0.68 -20.23 -10.34
N ALA A 7 -0.56 -21.25 -9.49
CA ALA A 7 -1.41 -21.39 -8.33
C ALA A 7 -1.06 -20.27 -7.32
N PRO A 8 -2.04 -19.47 -6.85
CA PRO A 8 -1.77 -18.42 -5.89
C PRO A 8 -1.26 -19.02 -4.58
N ILE A 9 -0.21 -18.41 -4.02
CA ILE A 9 0.24 -18.71 -2.66
C ILE A 9 -0.70 -17.95 -1.73
N VAL A 10 -1.49 -18.68 -0.94
CA VAL A 10 -2.43 -18.10 0.02
C VAL A 10 -1.92 -18.37 1.42
N HIS A 11 -1.69 -17.31 2.18
CA HIS A 11 -1.40 -17.40 3.61
C HIS A 11 -2.63 -17.00 4.40
N HIS A 12 -3.08 -17.88 5.30
CA HIS A 12 -4.11 -17.54 6.27
C HIS A 12 -3.44 -16.80 7.43
N VAL A 13 -3.84 -15.55 7.64
CA VAL A 13 -3.33 -14.72 8.74
C VAL A 13 -4.36 -14.74 9.86
N GLU A 14 -4.05 -15.45 10.94
CA GLU A 14 -4.95 -15.59 12.11
C GLU A 14 -4.71 -14.53 13.18
N THR A 15 -3.70 -13.67 12.99
CA THR A 15 -3.47 -12.56 13.91
C THR A 15 -4.53 -11.49 13.77
N ILE A 16 -4.85 -10.85 14.88
CA ILE A 16 -5.63 -9.61 14.86
C ILE A 16 -4.74 -8.54 14.21
N TYR A 17 -5.22 -7.96 13.11
CA TYR A 17 -4.64 -6.73 12.61
C TYR A 17 -5.13 -5.60 13.52
N ASP A 18 -4.28 -5.14 14.44
CA ASP A 18 -4.63 -4.07 15.36
C ASP A 18 -4.99 -2.80 14.58
N LYS A 19 -6.29 -2.58 14.44
CA LYS A 19 -6.85 -1.39 13.80
C LYS A 19 -6.67 -0.21 14.75
N GLY A 20 -6.25 0.94 14.23
CA GLY A 20 -6.07 2.16 15.03
C GLY A 20 -4.63 2.66 15.08
N ILE A 21 -3.67 1.89 14.57
CA ILE A 21 -2.31 2.38 14.34
C ILE A 21 -2.37 3.44 13.24
N LYS A 22 -2.27 4.70 13.64
CA LYS A 22 -2.07 5.83 12.74
C LYS A 22 -0.59 6.20 12.82
N VAL A 23 0.09 6.12 11.69
CA VAL A 23 1.44 6.63 11.55
C VAL A 23 1.39 8.14 11.74
N LEU A 24 2.32 8.70 12.52
CA LEU A 24 2.38 10.14 12.72
C LEU A 24 2.72 10.83 11.39
N PRO A 25 2.16 12.02 11.10
CA PRO A 25 2.50 12.75 9.88
C PRO A 25 4.00 12.94 9.69
N THR A 26 4.73 13.18 10.78
CA THR A 26 6.19 13.35 10.80
C THR A 26 6.94 12.10 10.35
N GLU A 27 6.45 10.91 10.69
CA GLU A 27 7.07 9.65 10.27
C GLU A 27 6.83 9.38 8.77
N LEU A 28 5.76 9.96 8.21
CA LEU A 28 5.41 9.86 6.80
C LEU A 28 6.20 10.81 5.90
N GLU A 29 6.80 11.87 6.44
CA GLU A 29 7.48 12.91 5.66
C GLU A 29 8.59 12.36 4.77
N GLN A 30 9.38 11.41 5.29
CA GLN A 30 10.44 10.75 4.53
C GLN A 30 9.94 10.00 3.29
N TYR A 31 8.66 9.62 3.26
CA TYR A 31 8.08 8.84 2.18
C TYR A 31 7.38 9.69 1.12
N HIS A 32 7.05 10.95 1.42
CA HIS A 32 6.38 11.85 0.48
C HIS A 32 7.06 11.98 -0.89
N PRO A 33 8.41 12.02 -1.00
CA PRO A 33 9.07 12.09 -2.30
C PRO A 33 8.76 10.91 -3.23
N PHE A 34 8.43 9.74 -2.68
CA PHE A 34 8.13 8.54 -3.48
C PHE A 34 6.66 8.46 -3.90
N TRP A 35 5.81 9.34 -3.39
CA TRP A 35 4.37 9.33 -3.63
C TRP A 35 4.01 10.26 -4.78
N GLN A 36 3.76 9.67 -5.94
CA GLN A 36 3.30 10.41 -7.12
C GLN A 36 1.78 10.39 -7.16
N ARG A 37 1.16 11.57 -7.00
CA ARG A 37 -0.27 11.75 -7.20
C ARG A 37 -0.57 12.03 -8.65
N SER A 38 -1.62 11.38 -9.15
CA SER A 38 -2.20 11.74 -10.45
C SER A 38 -3.10 12.96 -10.29
N GLU A 39 -2.96 13.94 -11.18
CA GLU A 39 -3.85 15.10 -11.24
C GLU A 39 -5.23 14.76 -11.80
N ALA A 40 -5.33 13.67 -12.58
CA ALA A 40 -6.54 13.26 -13.26
C ALA A 40 -7.40 12.27 -12.45
N LEU A 41 -6.86 11.73 -11.34
CA LEU A 41 -7.51 10.69 -10.56
C LEU A 41 -7.84 11.18 -9.13
N PRO A 42 -8.72 10.47 -8.42
CA PRO A 42 -9.08 10.84 -7.05
C PRO A 42 -7.86 10.91 -6.14
N LYS A 43 -7.95 11.74 -5.09
CA LYS A 43 -6.84 12.02 -4.13
C LYS A 43 -6.15 10.79 -3.52
N TRP A 44 -6.86 9.66 -3.46
CA TRP A 44 -6.39 8.39 -2.92
C TRP A 44 -5.64 7.53 -3.94
N ASP A 45 -5.62 7.92 -5.21
CA ASP A 45 -4.77 7.32 -6.24
C ASP A 45 -3.34 7.84 -6.10
N ILE A 46 -2.45 6.97 -5.65
CA ILE A 46 -1.05 7.26 -5.38
C ILE A 46 -0.21 6.15 -5.98
N THR A 47 0.74 6.53 -6.85
CA THR A 47 1.77 5.62 -7.35
C THR A 47 3.01 5.76 -6.46
N ILE A 48 3.48 4.64 -5.92
CA ILE A 48 4.74 4.60 -5.17
C ILE A 48 5.84 4.19 -6.14
N VAL A 49 6.77 5.10 -6.43
CA VAL A 49 7.95 4.79 -7.26
C VAL A 49 9.16 4.53 -6.36
N PRO A 50 9.88 3.40 -6.54
CA PRO A 50 11.16 3.23 -5.89
C PRO A 50 12.16 4.27 -6.44
N GLY A 51 12.92 4.90 -5.54
CA GLY A 51 14.03 5.81 -5.88
C GLY A 51 15.29 5.06 -6.28
#